data_AF-A0A6P6YCL2-F1
#
_entry.id   AF-A0A6P6YCL2-F1
#
_cell.length_a   1.000
_cell.length_b   1.000
_cell.length_c   1.000
_cell.angle_alpha   90.00
_cell.angle_beta   90.00
_cell.angle_gamma   90.00
#
_symmetry.space_group_name_H-M   'P 1'
#
loop_
_entity.id
_entity.type
_entity.pdbx_description
1 polymer ?
#
loop_
_entity_poly.entity_id
_entity_poly.type
_entity_poly.pdbx_seq_one_letter_code
_entity_poly.pdbx_strand_id
1 'polypeptide(L)'
;MSSVYSLLINEVIIRMVNTFDSVLDLVLLSLISLFDYRDKTKMTNESKSSTNNIQQQQQQQEHEDFGPRVKGVTIAKPIVYGNVARYFGHKRDDGHTHEWKIYLRFYNNEDPSGYIKKVHFKLHDSYPNSLRVCEEPPYEVDETGWGEFGVAIRIYFKDPNERPLNLFHVLKLFKIEPGAAPDGGPMPVFTDYLVSEFYDEIVFSDPSRTMLRLLKSAQQLPPSIATRSETDFEKKKSETLQSLISAKNRLGSEIDDLKRRIQVTKDEIVKYQSNVI
;
A
#
# COMPACT_ATOMS: atom_id res chain seq x y z
N MET A 1 -40.54 21.57 -47.55
CA MET A 1 -40.69 23.03 -47.70
C MET A 1 -39.88 23.88 -46.70
N SER A 2 -38.99 23.32 -45.87
CA SER A 2 -38.19 24.10 -44.88
C SER A 2 -36.75 24.41 -45.34
N SER A 3 -36.23 23.72 -46.36
CA SER A 3 -34.81 23.87 -46.75
C SER A 3 -34.54 24.98 -47.78
N VAL A 4 -35.57 25.52 -48.44
CA VAL A 4 -35.41 26.58 -49.46
C VAL A 4 -35.47 27.98 -48.84
N TYR A 5 -36.14 28.14 -47.68
CA TYR A 5 -36.23 29.41 -46.95
C TYR A 5 -34.91 29.80 -46.26
N SER A 6 -34.10 28.83 -45.84
CA SER A 6 -32.80 29.09 -45.19
C SER A 6 -31.76 29.67 -46.16
N LEU A 7 -31.79 29.24 -47.43
CA LEU A 7 -30.84 29.71 -48.45
C LEU A 7 -31.18 31.10 -49.00
N LEU A 8 -32.47 31.44 -49.11
CA LEU A 8 -32.92 32.78 -49.53
C LEU A 8 -32.66 33.87 -48.48
N ILE A 9 -32.67 33.53 -47.19
CA ILE A 9 -32.37 34.49 -46.10
C ILE A 9 -30.87 34.81 -46.07
N ASN A 10 -30.00 33.83 -46.33
CA ASN A 10 -28.56 34.03 -46.32
C ASN A 10 -28.05 34.85 -47.53
N GLU A 11 -28.65 34.72 -48.72
CA GLU A 11 -28.28 35.56 -49.87
C GLU A 11 -28.75 37.02 -49.76
N VAL A 12 -29.87 37.28 -49.07
CA VAL A 12 -30.38 38.65 -48.87
C VAL A 12 -29.58 39.41 -47.82
N ILE A 13 -29.11 38.72 -46.76
CA ILE A 13 -28.28 39.33 -45.72
C ILE A 13 -26.87 39.66 -46.26
N ILE A 14 -26.28 38.79 -47.07
CA ILE A 14 -24.95 39.03 -47.68
C ILE A 14 -24.99 40.19 -48.68
N ARG A 15 -26.13 40.43 -49.36
CA ARG A 15 -26.28 41.58 -50.28
C ARG A 15 -26.66 42.90 -49.61
N MET A 16 -27.14 42.90 -48.37
CA MET A 16 -27.42 44.13 -47.63
C MET A 16 -26.19 44.73 -46.90
N VAL A 17 -25.10 43.98 -46.75
CA VAL A 17 -23.90 44.43 -46.01
C VAL A 17 -22.98 45.36 -46.83
N ASN A 18 -23.18 45.50 -48.14
CA ASN A 18 -22.24 46.24 -49.02
C ASN A 18 -22.60 47.69 -49.35
N THR A 19 -23.49 48.33 -48.58
CA THR A 19 -23.73 49.77 -48.72
C THR A 19 -24.27 50.31 -47.40
N PHE A 20 -23.63 51.35 -46.86
CA PHE A 20 -24.02 52.24 -45.76
C PHE A 20 -23.16 52.25 -44.47
N ASP A 21 -22.25 53.22 -44.47
CA ASP A 21 -21.81 54.16 -43.41
C ASP A 21 -21.17 53.68 -42.08
N SER A 22 -19.93 54.13 -41.88
CA SER A 22 -18.95 53.74 -40.84
C SER A 22 -19.31 54.10 -39.38
N VAL A 23 -20.44 54.74 -39.14
CA VAL A 23 -20.87 55.16 -37.79
C VAL A 23 -21.86 54.15 -37.17
N LEU A 24 -22.59 53.39 -37.99
CA LEU A 24 -23.49 52.33 -37.50
C LEU A 24 -22.74 51.08 -37.05
N ASP A 25 -21.58 50.77 -37.65
CA ASP A 25 -20.74 49.63 -37.27
C ASP A 25 -20.19 49.74 -35.84
N LEU A 26 -19.83 50.93 -35.38
CA LEU A 26 -19.35 51.14 -34.01
C LEU A 26 -20.45 50.95 -32.95
N VAL A 27 -21.70 51.32 -33.27
CA VAL A 27 -22.85 51.10 -32.39
C VAL A 27 -23.27 49.64 -32.40
N LEU A 28 -23.22 48.98 -33.56
CA LEU A 28 -23.53 47.55 -33.69
C LEU A 28 -22.47 46.70 -32.98
N LEU A 29 -21.18 47.01 -33.12
CA LEU A 29 -20.10 46.32 -32.40
C LEU A 29 -20.16 46.57 -30.89
N SER A 30 -20.56 47.78 -30.45
CA SER A 30 -20.81 48.08 -29.03
C SER A 30 -21.98 47.25 -28.50
N LEU A 31 -23.09 47.18 -29.22
CA LEU A 31 -24.26 46.38 -28.81
C LEU A 31 -23.99 44.88 -28.86
N ILE A 32 -23.22 44.37 -29.83
CA ILE A 32 -22.75 42.98 -29.88
C ILE A 32 -21.85 42.68 -28.69
N SER A 33 -20.92 43.58 -28.33
CA SER A 33 -20.07 43.40 -27.14
C SER A 33 -20.87 43.44 -25.83
N LEU A 34 -21.96 44.22 -25.76
CA LEU A 34 -22.85 44.31 -24.60
C LEU A 34 -23.78 43.08 -24.51
N PHE A 35 -24.22 42.55 -25.65
CA PHE A 35 -24.98 41.30 -25.72
C PHE A 35 -24.09 40.09 -25.36
N ASP A 36 -22.87 40.02 -25.88
CA ASP A 36 -21.88 38.99 -25.53
C ASP A 36 -21.47 39.06 -24.04
N TYR A 37 -21.36 40.26 -23.47
CA TYR A 37 -21.08 40.42 -22.03
C TYR A 37 -22.27 39.96 -21.19
N ARG A 38 -23.50 40.28 -21.60
CA ARG A 38 -24.73 39.86 -20.91
C ARG A 38 -24.96 38.36 -21.01
N ASP A 39 -24.68 37.73 -22.15
CA ASP A 39 -24.73 36.26 -22.30
C ASP A 39 -23.57 35.56 -21.59
N LYS A 40 -22.36 36.14 -21.53
CA LYS A 40 -21.31 35.64 -20.64
C LYS A 40 -21.74 35.68 -19.18
N THR A 41 -22.40 36.74 -18.70
CA THR A 41 -22.87 36.78 -17.29
C THR A 41 -24.01 35.79 -16.99
N LYS A 42 -24.88 35.48 -17.96
CA LYS A 42 -25.91 34.43 -17.82
C LYS A 42 -25.31 33.03 -17.90
N MET A 43 -24.40 32.78 -18.84
CA MET A 43 -23.64 31.52 -18.94
C MET A 43 -22.77 31.27 -17.70
N THR A 44 -22.17 32.32 -17.11
CA THR A 44 -21.36 32.19 -15.88
C THR A 44 -22.22 31.96 -14.64
N ASN A 45 -23.45 32.46 -14.59
CA ASN A 45 -24.36 32.24 -13.46
C ASN A 45 -25.12 30.91 -13.56
N GLU A 46 -25.45 30.44 -14.78
CA GLU A 46 -26.02 29.10 -15.00
C GLU A 46 -24.98 27.98 -14.86
N SER A 47 -23.72 28.22 -15.25
CA SER A 47 -22.62 27.30 -14.95
C SER A 47 -22.24 27.31 -13.46
N LYS A 48 -22.24 28.44 -12.75
CA LYS A 48 -22.06 28.45 -11.28
C LYS A 48 -23.20 27.79 -10.50
N SER A 49 -24.45 27.84 -11.00
CA SER A 49 -25.57 27.12 -10.38
C SER A 49 -25.58 25.62 -10.71
N SER A 50 -25.01 25.22 -11.85
CA SER A 50 -24.91 23.80 -12.26
C SER A 50 -23.65 23.12 -11.70
N THR A 51 -22.56 23.86 -11.46
CA THR A 51 -21.34 23.32 -10.81
C THR A 51 -21.51 23.15 -9.29
N ASN A 52 -22.34 23.99 -8.63
CA ASN A 52 -22.64 23.81 -7.20
C ASN A 52 -23.52 22.57 -6.92
N ASN A 53 -24.38 22.17 -7.86
CA ASN A 53 -25.23 20.97 -7.69
C ASN A 53 -24.51 19.66 -8.07
N ILE A 54 -23.54 19.69 -8.98
CA ILE A 54 -22.72 18.50 -9.32
C ILE A 54 -21.61 18.28 -8.26
N GLN A 55 -21.10 19.34 -7.62
CA GLN A 55 -20.17 19.20 -6.49
C GLN A 55 -20.84 18.85 -5.16
N GLN A 56 -22.14 19.17 -4.98
CA GLN A 56 -22.90 18.71 -3.80
C GLN A 56 -23.42 17.27 -3.92
N GLN A 57 -23.42 16.65 -5.10
CA GLN A 57 -23.82 15.25 -5.29
C GLN A 57 -22.68 14.22 -5.23
N GLN A 58 -21.41 14.65 -5.12
CA GLN A 58 -20.27 13.74 -4.90
C GLN A 58 -19.69 13.77 -3.47
N GLN A 59 -20.35 14.44 -2.53
CA GLN A 59 -20.07 14.33 -1.10
C GLN A 59 -21.36 14.04 -0.30
N GLN A 60 -22.12 13.05 -0.74
CA GLN A 60 -22.85 12.20 0.21
C GLN A 60 -21.94 11.03 0.56
N GLN A 61 -20.84 11.31 1.26
CA GLN A 61 -20.37 10.33 2.22
C GLN A 61 -21.51 10.22 3.22
N GLU A 62 -22.20 9.07 3.27
CA GLU A 62 -22.95 8.70 4.45
C GLU A 62 -22.04 9.02 5.63
N HIS A 63 -22.41 10.00 6.44
CA HIS A 63 -21.77 10.20 7.72
C HIS A 63 -22.25 9.04 8.59
N GLU A 64 -21.79 7.83 8.27
CA GLU A 64 -21.96 6.66 9.09
C GLU A 64 -21.43 7.05 10.47
N ASP A 65 -22.32 7.05 11.46
CA ASP A 65 -21.90 7.22 12.83
C ASP A 65 -21.13 5.97 13.25
N PHE A 66 -19.80 6.02 13.13
CA PHE A 66 -18.90 4.94 13.55
C PHE A 66 -18.88 4.75 15.08
N GLY A 67 -19.52 5.67 15.81
CA GLY A 67 -19.64 5.66 17.26
C GLY A 67 -18.34 6.00 17.99
N PRO A 68 -18.41 6.25 19.31
CA PRO A 68 -17.24 6.58 20.11
C PRO A 68 -16.22 5.44 20.16
N ARG A 69 -14.94 5.78 20.32
CA ARG A 69 -13.87 4.80 20.61
C ARG A 69 -14.13 4.10 21.95
N VAL A 70 -13.97 2.77 21.96
CA VAL A 70 -14.19 1.93 23.14
C VAL A 70 -12.87 1.75 23.88
N LYS A 71 -12.71 2.43 25.01
CA LYS A 71 -11.47 2.40 25.80
C LYS A 71 -11.19 1.04 26.43
N GLY A 72 -9.92 0.68 26.51
CA GLY A 72 -9.44 -0.54 27.18
C GLY A 72 -9.63 -1.81 26.34
N VAL A 73 -9.93 -1.67 25.05
CA VAL A 73 -10.12 -2.80 24.14
C VAL A 73 -9.01 -2.80 23.10
N THR A 74 -8.28 -3.91 23.02
CA THR A 74 -7.26 -4.16 22.01
C THR A 74 -7.58 -5.45 21.28
N ILE A 75 -7.61 -5.39 19.95
CA ILE A 75 -7.76 -6.57 19.09
C ILE A 75 -6.56 -6.64 18.15
N ALA A 76 -5.90 -7.80 18.11
CA ALA A 76 -4.83 -8.08 17.17
C ALA A 76 -5.34 -8.99 16.05
N LYS A 77 -4.97 -8.68 14.80
CA LYS A 77 -5.24 -9.50 13.62
C LYS A 77 -3.91 -9.94 12.98
N PRO A 78 -3.54 -11.23 13.13
CA PRO A 78 -2.34 -11.79 12.52
C PRO A 78 -2.36 -11.74 10.99
N ILE A 79 -1.28 -11.24 10.41
CA ILE A 79 -1.07 -11.12 8.96
C ILE A 79 0.28 -11.70 8.54
N VAL A 80 0.34 -12.12 7.29
CA VAL A 80 1.57 -12.49 6.60
C VAL A 80 1.66 -11.64 5.34
N TYR A 81 2.79 -10.98 5.13
CA TYR A 81 3.05 -10.25 3.91
C TYR A 81 4.43 -10.59 3.38
N GLY A 82 4.59 -10.49 2.06
CA GLY A 82 5.84 -10.84 1.43
C GLY A 82 5.65 -11.17 -0.03
N ASN A 83 6.66 -11.82 -0.61
CA ASN A 83 6.61 -12.25 -1.99
C ASN A 83 7.16 -13.66 -2.19
N VAL A 84 6.67 -14.29 -3.25
CA VAL A 84 7.34 -15.41 -3.91
C VAL A 84 7.93 -14.94 -5.25
N ALA A 85 8.97 -15.61 -5.70
CA ALA A 85 9.56 -15.36 -7.02
C ALA A 85 10.07 -16.65 -7.64
N ARG A 86 10.02 -16.73 -8.98
CA ARG A 86 10.55 -17.83 -9.77
C ARG A 86 11.39 -17.29 -10.91
N TYR A 87 12.60 -17.82 -11.05
CA TYR A 87 13.46 -17.53 -12.19
C TYR A 87 12.95 -18.23 -13.45
N PHE A 88 12.95 -17.54 -14.60
CA PHE A 88 12.52 -18.12 -15.88
C PHE A 88 13.54 -19.09 -16.50
N GLY A 89 14.74 -19.20 -15.93
CA GLY A 89 15.87 -19.92 -16.54
C GLY A 89 16.62 -19.08 -17.58
N HIS A 90 16.02 -18.01 -18.08
CA HIS A 90 16.58 -17.13 -19.10
C HIS A 90 16.04 -15.70 -18.96
N LYS A 91 16.67 -14.76 -19.66
CA LYS A 91 16.16 -13.40 -19.84
C LYS A 91 15.19 -13.37 -21.02
N ARG A 92 14.00 -12.81 -20.81
CA ARG A 92 12.97 -12.59 -21.84
C ARG A 92 13.31 -11.39 -22.75
N ASP A 93 12.55 -11.23 -23.82
CA ASP A 93 12.73 -10.13 -24.80
C ASP A 93 12.52 -8.74 -24.19
N ASP A 94 11.60 -8.63 -23.22
CA ASP A 94 11.36 -7.42 -22.41
C ASP A 94 12.45 -7.17 -21.35
N GLY A 95 13.40 -8.09 -21.25
CA GLY A 95 14.51 -8.05 -20.30
C GLY A 95 14.19 -8.54 -18.90
N HIS A 96 12.98 -9.00 -18.63
CA HIS A 96 12.60 -9.59 -17.35
C HIS A 96 13.23 -10.97 -17.18
N THR A 97 13.55 -11.32 -15.94
CA THR A 97 14.22 -12.59 -15.60
C THR A 97 13.42 -13.43 -14.61
N HIS A 98 12.53 -12.80 -13.84
CA HIS A 98 11.69 -13.45 -12.85
C HIS A 98 10.22 -13.12 -13.07
N GLU A 99 9.37 -14.06 -12.71
CA GLU A 99 8.02 -13.74 -12.24
C GLU A 99 8.03 -13.67 -10.72
N TRP A 100 7.20 -12.81 -10.17
CA TRP A 100 7.05 -12.65 -8.74
C TRP A 100 5.60 -12.32 -8.40
N LYS A 101 5.21 -12.73 -7.21
CA LYS A 101 3.90 -12.43 -6.62
C LYS A 101 4.12 -11.84 -5.24
N ILE A 102 3.65 -10.61 -5.03
CA ILE A 102 3.60 -10.00 -3.70
C ILE A 102 2.18 -10.09 -3.13
N TYR A 103 2.04 -10.34 -1.84
CA TYR A 103 0.74 -10.52 -1.22
C TYR A 103 0.67 -10.05 0.23
N LEU A 104 -0.57 -9.82 0.68
CA LEU A 104 -0.97 -9.69 2.07
C LEU A 104 -2.04 -10.75 2.36
N ARG A 105 -1.78 -11.63 3.33
CA ARG A 105 -2.65 -12.73 3.73
C ARG A 105 -2.95 -12.64 5.23
N PHE A 106 -4.13 -13.10 5.66
CA PHE A 106 -4.50 -13.18 7.07
C PHE A 106 -4.22 -14.58 7.60
N TYR A 107 -3.40 -14.68 8.64
CA TYR A 107 -2.82 -15.95 9.09
C TYR A 107 -3.87 -16.95 9.60
N ASN A 108 -4.91 -16.45 10.27
CA ASN A 108 -5.94 -17.28 10.89
C ASN A 108 -7.08 -17.68 9.94
N ASN A 109 -6.88 -17.56 8.62
CA ASN A 109 -7.90 -17.88 7.63
C ASN A 109 -9.26 -17.16 7.86
N GLU A 110 -9.17 -15.94 8.38
CA GLU A 110 -10.29 -15.04 8.61
C GLU A 110 -10.59 -14.28 7.31
N ASP A 111 -11.86 -13.99 7.04
CA ASP A 111 -12.26 -13.11 5.94
C ASP A 111 -12.04 -11.63 6.35
N PRO A 112 -11.03 -10.96 5.76
CA PRO A 112 -10.72 -9.59 6.10
C PRO A 112 -11.69 -8.58 5.48
N SER A 113 -12.53 -9.00 4.52
CA SER A 113 -13.46 -8.13 3.79
C SER A 113 -14.46 -7.43 4.72
N GLY A 114 -14.66 -7.96 5.93
CA GLY A 114 -15.48 -7.33 6.96
C GLY A 114 -14.93 -6.00 7.49
N TYR A 115 -13.61 -5.81 7.51
CA TYR A 115 -12.97 -4.63 8.15
C TYR A 115 -11.86 -3.98 7.30
N ILE A 116 -11.38 -4.65 6.26
CA ILE A 116 -10.51 -4.07 5.23
C ILE A 116 -11.38 -3.49 4.12
N LYS A 117 -11.06 -2.26 3.70
CA LYS A 117 -11.68 -1.58 2.57
C LYS A 117 -10.93 -1.84 1.27
N LYS A 118 -9.59 -1.77 1.33
CA LYS A 118 -8.70 -2.02 0.19
C LYS A 118 -7.24 -2.07 0.64
N VAL A 119 -6.41 -2.67 -0.19
CA VAL A 119 -4.95 -2.71 -0.04
C VAL A 119 -4.31 -2.10 -1.26
N HIS A 120 -3.38 -1.17 -1.05
CA HIS A 120 -2.57 -0.59 -2.11
C HIS A 120 -1.18 -1.20 -2.08
N PHE A 121 -0.67 -1.64 -3.23
CA PHE A 121 0.72 -2.01 -3.44
C PHE A 121 1.37 -0.96 -4.33
N LYS A 122 2.25 -0.14 -3.76
CA LYS A 122 3.05 0.83 -4.52
C LYS A 122 4.36 0.19 -4.94
N LEU A 123 4.42 -0.20 -6.21
CA LEU A 123 5.57 -0.73 -6.92
C LEU A 123 6.55 0.39 -7.30
N HIS A 124 7.71 0.01 -7.83
CA HIS A 124 8.69 0.94 -8.40
C HIS A 124 8.09 1.71 -9.60
N ASP A 125 8.51 2.95 -9.80
CA ASP A 125 7.94 3.85 -10.82
C ASP A 125 8.23 3.43 -12.26
N SER A 126 9.13 2.46 -12.47
CA SER A 126 9.33 1.84 -13.78
C SER A 126 8.15 0.99 -14.25
N TYR A 127 7.26 0.56 -13.36
CA TYR A 127 6.09 -0.22 -13.74
C TYR A 127 4.95 0.68 -14.21
N PRO A 128 4.26 0.32 -15.31
CA PRO A 128 3.03 0.98 -15.68
C PRO A 128 2.00 0.75 -14.57
N ASN A 129 1.30 1.82 -14.20
CA ASN A 129 0.40 1.83 -13.04
C ASN A 129 1.08 1.24 -11.79
N SER A 130 2.13 1.92 -11.31
CA SER A 130 2.90 1.47 -10.15
C SER A 130 2.10 1.45 -8.85
N LEU A 131 0.90 2.05 -8.79
CA LEU A 131 -0.02 1.90 -7.67
C LEU A 131 -1.11 0.87 -8.01
N ARG A 132 -0.92 -0.37 -7.54
CA ARG A 132 -1.92 -1.44 -7.67
C ARG A 132 -2.89 -1.37 -6.50
N VAL A 133 -4.19 -1.47 -6.78
CA VAL A 133 -5.25 -1.38 -5.77
C VAL A 133 -6.06 -2.66 -5.81
N CYS A 134 -6.13 -3.35 -4.66
CA CYS A 134 -6.92 -4.55 -4.46
C CYS A 134 -8.05 -4.19 -3.48
N GLU A 135 -9.30 -4.16 -3.94
CA GLU A 135 -10.45 -3.82 -3.08
C GLU A 135 -11.03 -5.07 -2.37
N GLU A 136 -10.80 -6.25 -2.95
CA GLU A 136 -11.29 -7.53 -2.45
C GLU A 136 -10.15 -8.56 -2.38
N PRO A 137 -10.24 -9.58 -1.50
CA PRO A 137 -9.28 -10.67 -1.47
C PRO A 137 -9.38 -11.54 -2.74
N PRO A 138 -8.28 -12.17 -3.19
CA PRO A 138 -6.94 -12.16 -2.58
C PRO A 138 -6.20 -10.83 -2.80
N TYR A 139 -5.58 -10.30 -1.74
CA TYR A 139 -4.77 -9.09 -1.81
C TYR A 139 -3.37 -9.43 -2.32
N GLU A 140 -3.25 -9.64 -3.62
CA GLU A 140 -2.00 -10.00 -4.26
C GLU A 140 -1.80 -9.32 -5.61
N VAL A 141 -0.55 -9.19 -6.02
CA VAL A 141 -0.13 -8.63 -7.30
C VAL A 141 0.90 -9.57 -7.91
N ASP A 142 0.56 -10.09 -9.08
CA ASP A 142 1.46 -10.83 -9.97
C ASP A 142 2.12 -9.89 -10.97
N GLU A 143 3.42 -10.06 -11.17
CA GLU A 143 4.17 -9.25 -12.12
C GLU A 143 5.51 -9.91 -12.48
N THR A 144 6.22 -9.34 -13.44
CA THR A 144 7.54 -9.82 -13.88
C THR A 144 8.59 -8.74 -13.76
N GLY A 145 9.84 -9.10 -13.53
CA GLY A 145 10.91 -8.12 -13.36
C GLY A 145 12.31 -8.73 -13.29
N TRP A 146 13.30 -7.88 -13.08
CA TRP A 146 14.71 -8.27 -13.02
C TRP A 146 15.44 -7.80 -11.77
N GLY A 147 14.87 -6.89 -10.99
CA GLY A 147 15.51 -6.26 -9.84
C GLY A 147 14.67 -6.32 -8.57
N GLU A 148 15.35 -6.29 -7.43
CA GLU A 148 14.76 -6.14 -6.10
C GLU A 148 14.48 -4.66 -5.82
N PHE A 149 13.33 -4.36 -5.22
CA PHE A 149 12.94 -3.00 -4.86
C PHE A 149 12.00 -2.98 -3.66
N GLY A 150 11.87 -1.82 -3.02
CA GLY A 150 10.93 -1.62 -1.92
C GLY A 150 9.49 -1.47 -2.43
N VAL A 151 8.56 -2.22 -1.86
CA VAL A 151 7.13 -2.14 -2.09
C VAL A 151 6.45 -1.61 -0.83
N ALA A 152 5.76 -0.48 -0.94
CA ALA A 152 4.93 0.02 0.14
C ALA A 152 3.53 -0.60 0.04
N ILE A 153 3.12 -1.31 1.09
CA ILE A 153 1.82 -1.96 1.21
C ILE A 153 0.97 -1.13 2.17
N ARG A 154 -0.08 -0.49 1.66
CA ARG A 154 -0.95 0.38 2.46
C ARG A 154 -2.34 -0.21 2.58
N ILE A 155 -2.74 -0.52 3.81
CA ILE A 155 -4.00 -1.15 4.16
C ILE A 155 -4.97 -0.06 4.61
N TYR A 156 -6.15 0.00 3.98
CA TYR A 156 -7.23 0.90 4.35
C TYR A 156 -8.34 0.12 5.02
N PHE A 157 -8.86 0.64 6.13
CA PHE A 157 -9.96 0.04 6.87
C PHE A 157 -11.31 0.56 6.37
N LYS A 158 -12.38 -0.22 6.62
CA LYS A 158 -13.75 0.22 6.31
C LYS A 158 -14.17 1.43 7.13
N ASP A 159 -13.74 1.48 8.39
CA ASP A 159 -13.88 2.68 9.21
C ASP A 159 -12.83 3.73 8.80
N PRO A 160 -13.22 4.88 8.24
CA PRO A 160 -12.32 5.95 7.85
C PRO A 160 -11.67 6.67 9.05
N ASN A 161 -12.20 6.50 10.27
CA ASN A 161 -11.59 7.03 11.49
C ASN A 161 -10.39 6.19 11.96
N GLU A 162 -10.22 4.99 11.40
CA GLU A 162 -9.06 4.16 11.66
C GLU A 162 -7.95 4.48 10.64
N ARG A 163 -6.76 4.80 11.17
CA ARG A 163 -5.65 5.27 10.33
C ARG A 163 -5.18 4.14 9.41
N PRO A 164 -4.96 4.39 8.10
CA PRO A 164 -4.39 3.38 7.23
C PRO A 164 -3.03 2.89 7.73
N LEU A 165 -2.83 1.57 7.70
CA LEU A 165 -1.56 0.94 8.08
C LEU A 165 -0.61 0.91 6.87
N ASN A 166 0.66 1.24 7.08
CA ASN A 166 1.70 1.13 6.06
C ASN A 166 2.71 0.07 6.47
N LEU A 167 2.92 -0.91 5.60
CA LEU A 167 3.98 -1.90 5.69
C LEU A 167 4.97 -1.64 4.55
N PHE A 168 6.21 -2.06 4.74
CA PHE A 168 7.26 -1.95 3.73
C PHE A 168 7.93 -3.30 3.56
N HIS A 169 7.92 -3.81 2.33
CA HIS A 169 8.53 -5.08 1.98
C HIS A 169 9.59 -4.86 0.90
N VAL A 170 10.78 -5.40 1.07
CA VAL A 170 11.78 -5.44 -0.01
C VAL A 170 11.51 -6.68 -0.84
N LEU A 171 11.04 -6.50 -2.08
CA LEU A 171 10.82 -7.60 -3.01
C LEU A 171 12.12 -8.37 -3.21
N LYS A 172 12.13 -9.67 -2.91
CA LYS A 172 13.28 -10.54 -3.07
C LYS A 172 13.17 -11.39 -4.32
N LEU A 173 14.23 -11.43 -5.11
CA LEU A 173 14.38 -12.27 -6.31
C LEU A 173 15.58 -13.21 -6.17
N PHE A 174 16.58 -12.84 -5.37
CA PHE A 174 17.82 -13.60 -5.24
C PHE A 174 18.05 -14.06 -3.81
N LYS A 175 18.66 -15.23 -3.66
CA LYS A 175 19.21 -15.67 -2.38
C LYS A 175 20.68 -15.25 -2.32
N ILE A 176 21.09 -14.66 -1.20
CA ILE A 176 22.51 -14.37 -0.96
C ILE A 176 23.13 -15.60 -0.29
N GLU A 177 24.01 -16.29 -0.98
CA GLU A 177 24.72 -17.45 -0.41
C GLU A 177 26.16 -17.08 -0.04
N PRO A 178 26.56 -17.25 1.23
CA PRO A 178 27.94 -17.04 1.65
C PRO A 178 28.85 -18.13 1.06
N GLY A 179 29.98 -17.74 0.49
CA GLY A 179 30.93 -18.67 -0.12
C GLY A 179 30.65 -19.02 -1.58
N ALA A 180 29.59 -18.48 -2.19
CA ALA A 180 29.27 -18.71 -3.59
C ALA A 180 30.13 -17.87 -4.57
N ALA A 181 30.84 -16.86 -4.07
CA ALA A 181 31.80 -16.11 -4.87
C ALA A 181 33.12 -16.87 -5.05
N PRO A 182 33.87 -16.59 -6.14
CA PRO A 182 35.22 -17.17 -6.35
C PRO A 182 36.21 -16.84 -5.22
N ASP A 183 36.02 -15.74 -4.50
CA ASP A 183 36.82 -15.29 -3.37
C ASP A 183 36.25 -15.73 -1.99
N GLY A 184 35.18 -16.53 -1.98
CA GLY A 184 34.48 -16.95 -0.78
C GLY A 184 33.51 -15.91 -0.21
N GLY A 185 33.31 -14.78 -0.90
CA GLY A 185 32.33 -13.75 -0.55
C GLY A 185 30.87 -14.17 -0.78
N PRO A 186 29.91 -13.36 -0.28
CA PRO A 186 28.49 -13.55 -0.53
C PRO A 186 28.14 -13.20 -1.98
N MET A 187 27.43 -14.08 -2.69
CA MET A 187 26.96 -13.84 -4.06
C MET A 187 25.45 -14.10 -4.21
N PRO A 188 24.76 -13.33 -5.06
CA PRO A 188 23.37 -13.60 -5.43
C PRO A 188 23.29 -14.88 -6.27
N VAL A 189 22.44 -15.81 -5.85
CA VAL A 189 22.17 -17.07 -6.56
C VAL A 189 20.71 -17.05 -7.02
N PHE A 190 20.50 -17.42 -8.30
CA PHE A 190 19.17 -17.63 -8.86
C PHE A 190 18.60 -18.93 -8.32
N THR A 191 17.36 -18.88 -7.83
CA THR A 191 16.65 -20.05 -7.32
C THR A 191 15.38 -20.28 -8.12
N ASP A 192 15.02 -21.54 -8.33
CA ASP A 192 13.79 -21.92 -9.05
C ASP A 192 12.54 -21.44 -8.31
N TYR A 193 12.58 -21.36 -6.98
CA TYR A 193 11.50 -20.82 -6.17
C TYR A 193 12.06 -20.15 -4.93
N LEU A 194 11.77 -18.86 -4.77
CA LEU A 194 12.17 -18.06 -3.63
C LEU A 194 10.93 -17.61 -2.86
N VAL A 195 11.00 -17.71 -1.54
CA VAL A 195 9.96 -17.23 -0.63
C VAL A 195 10.60 -16.22 0.32
N SER A 196 10.00 -15.03 0.41
CA SER A 196 10.35 -14.00 1.40
C SER A 196 9.07 -13.47 2.03
N GLU A 197 8.71 -14.03 3.18
CA GLU A 197 7.52 -13.66 3.95
C GLU A 197 7.88 -13.20 5.37
N PHE A 198 7.05 -12.31 5.90
CA PHE A 198 7.11 -11.77 7.24
C PHE A 198 5.75 -11.93 7.92
N TYR A 199 5.78 -12.36 9.17
CA TYR A 199 4.63 -12.36 10.06
C TYR A 199 4.55 -11.03 10.81
N ASP A 200 3.35 -10.49 10.93
CA ASP A 200 3.08 -9.27 11.71
C ASP A 200 1.64 -9.30 12.26
N GLU A 201 1.30 -8.36 13.13
CA GLU A 201 -0.03 -8.26 13.74
C GLU A 201 -0.59 -6.85 13.62
N ILE A 202 -1.77 -6.71 13.02
CA ILE A 202 -2.49 -5.45 13.00
C ILE A 202 -3.15 -5.25 14.36
N VAL A 203 -2.67 -4.28 15.13
CA VAL A 203 -3.19 -3.98 16.47
C VAL A 203 -4.16 -2.80 16.44
N PHE A 204 -5.43 -3.08 16.70
CA PHE A 204 -6.48 -2.07 16.87
C PHE A 204 -6.61 -1.73 18.35
N SER A 205 -6.08 -0.56 18.73
CA SER A 205 -6.17 -0.04 20.11
C SER A 205 -7.31 0.95 20.22
N ASP A 206 -8.19 0.75 21.21
CA ASP A 206 -9.40 1.55 21.42
C ASP A 206 -10.19 1.81 20.12
N PRO A 207 -10.62 0.75 19.40
CA PRO A 207 -11.34 0.90 18.13
C PRO A 207 -12.69 1.60 18.33
N SER A 208 -13.22 2.21 17.27
CA SER A 208 -14.61 2.70 17.25
C SER A 208 -15.59 1.56 17.53
N ARG A 209 -16.81 1.89 17.96
CA ARG A 209 -17.86 0.86 18.17
C ARG A 209 -18.15 0.07 16.89
N THR A 210 -18.17 0.74 15.75
CA THR A 210 -18.40 0.10 14.45
C THR A 210 -17.23 -0.80 14.07
N MET A 211 -15.98 -0.31 14.16
CA MET A 211 -14.80 -1.12 13.85
C MET A 211 -14.69 -2.33 14.78
N LEU A 212 -14.97 -2.15 16.08
CA LEU A 212 -15.02 -3.25 17.05
C LEU A 212 -16.05 -4.32 16.65
N ARG A 213 -17.22 -3.91 16.15
CA ARG A 213 -18.24 -4.83 15.65
C ARG A 213 -17.73 -5.59 14.43
N LEU A 214 -17.17 -4.89 13.45
CA LEU A 214 -16.63 -5.49 12.22
C LEU A 214 -15.51 -6.50 12.51
N LEU A 215 -14.59 -6.16 13.42
CA LEU A 215 -13.49 -7.03 13.85
C LEU A 215 -13.95 -8.29 14.58
N LYS A 216 -15.08 -8.21 15.30
CA LYS A 216 -15.69 -9.33 16.02
C LYS A 216 -16.62 -10.18 15.15
N SER A 217 -17.20 -9.62 14.10
CA SER A 217 -18.11 -10.31 13.18
C SER A 217 -17.41 -10.97 12.00
N ALA A 218 -16.08 -10.90 11.93
CA ALA A 218 -15.31 -11.50 10.85
C ALA A 218 -15.50 -13.03 10.82
N GLN A 219 -15.85 -13.54 9.66
CA GLN A 219 -16.12 -14.96 9.44
C GLN A 219 -14.82 -15.70 9.09
N GLN A 220 -14.77 -17.01 9.34
CA GLN A 220 -13.67 -17.81 8.80
C GLN A 220 -13.95 -18.16 7.34
N LEU A 221 -12.91 -18.07 6.52
CA LEU A 221 -12.98 -18.49 5.13
C LEU A 221 -13.07 -20.02 5.05
N PRO A 222 -13.82 -20.57 4.07
CA PRO A 222 -13.82 -22.00 3.81
C PRO A 222 -12.38 -22.51 3.55
N PRO A 223 -12.04 -23.75 3.93
CA PRO A 223 -10.71 -24.32 3.68
C PRO A 223 -10.31 -24.32 2.19
N SER A 224 -11.28 -24.31 1.27
CA SER A 224 -11.05 -24.24 -0.18
C SER A 224 -10.53 -22.88 -0.67
N ILE A 225 -10.72 -21.82 0.11
CA ILE A 225 -10.30 -20.44 -0.21
C ILE A 225 -9.12 -20.01 0.68
N ALA A 226 -8.79 -20.83 1.68
CA ALA A 226 -7.73 -20.57 2.64
C ALA A 226 -6.36 -20.48 1.97
N THR A 227 -5.85 -19.25 1.83
CA THR A 227 -4.51 -19.01 1.32
C THR A 227 -3.51 -19.26 2.46
N ARG A 228 -2.79 -20.38 2.38
CA ARG A 228 -1.71 -20.68 3.33
C ARG A 228 -0.49 -19.80 3.03
N SER A 229 0.23 -19.41 4.07
CA SER A 229 1.59 -18.89 3.90
C SER A 229 2.50 -20.02 3.39
N GLU A 230 3.50 -19.65 2.59
CA GLU A 230 4.49 -20.62 2.11
C GLU A 230 5.45 -21.02 3.24
N THR A 231 5.68 -20.10 4.18
CA THR A 231 6.50 -20.28 5.37
C THR A 231 5.68 -20.89 6.49
N ASP A 232 6.22 -21.94 7.10
CA ASP A 232 5.74 -22.48 8.37
C ASP A 232 6.29 -21.63 9.53
N PHE A 233 5.50 -20.62 9.92
CA PHE A 233 5.89 -19.69 10.98
C PHE A 233 5.94 -20.34 12.37
N GLU A 234 5.14 -21.37 12.65
CA GLU A 234 5.20 -22.07 13.94
C GLU A 234 6.49 -22.89 14.06
N LYS A 235 6.87 -23.60 13.00
CA LYS A 235 8.15 -24.31 12.97
C LYS A 235 9.32 -23.33 13.13
N LYS A 236 9.32 -22.24 12.36
CA LYS A 236 10.37 -21.21 12.42
C LYS A 236 10.49 -20.59 13.82
N LYS A 237 9.35 -20.32 14.47
CA LYS A 237 9.28 -19.83 15.85
C LYS A 237 9.88 -20.84 16.83
N SER A 238 9.52 -22.11 16.73
CA SER A 238 10.06 -23.18 17.58
C SER A 238 11.58 -23.32 17.43
N GLU A 239 12.10 -23.37 16.21
CA GLU A 239 13.53 -23.48 15.93
C GLU A 239 14.33 -22.27 16.43
N THR A 240 13.78 -21.06 16.22
CA THR A 240 14.38 -19.81 16.70
C THR A 240 14.42 -19.78 18.23
N LEU A 241 13.33 -20.18 18.88
CA LEU A 241 13.25 -20.23 20.34
C LEU A 241 14.26 -21.23 20.93
N GLN A 242 14.38 -22.42 20.34
CA GLN A 242 15.36 -23.41 20.76
C GLN A 242 16.80 -22.90 20.62
N SER A 243 17.08 -22.22 19.51
CA SER A 243 18.39 -21.61 19.26
C SER A 243 18.69 -20.49 20.28
N LEU A 244 17.69 -19.67 20.61
CA LEU A 244 17.81 -18.60 21.61
C LEU A 244 18.05 -19.15 23.01
N ILE A 245 17.33 -20.21 23.41
CA ILE A 245 17.54 -20.89 24.69
C ILE A 245 18.96 -21.45 24.76
N SER A 246 19.41 -22.10 23.69
CA SER A 246 20.76 -22.67 23.61
C SER A 246 21.84 -21.58 23.73
N ALA A 247 21.66 -20.45 23.03
CA ALA A 247 22.56 -19.30 23.13
C ALA A 247 22.57 -18.69 24.54
N LYS A 248 21.38 -18.50 25.14
CA LYS A 248 21.25 -17.99 26.52
C LYS A 248 21.99 -18.88 27.52
N ASN A 249 21.87 -20.20 27.38
CA ASN A 249 22.54 -21.14 28.28
C ASN A 249 24.08 -21.07 28.14
N ARG A 250 24.59 -20.97 26.91
CA ARG A 250 26.04 -20.79 26.66
C ARG A 250 26.57 -19.49 27.28
N LEU A 251 25.87 -18.38 27.05
CA LEU A 251 26.22 -17.08 27.65
C LEU A 251 26.17 -17.15 29.18
N GLY A 252 25.17 -17.84 29.75
CA GLY A 252 25.08 -18.08 31.19
C GLY A 252 26.32 -18.79 31.73
N SER A 253 26.73 -19.90 31.10
CA SER A 253 27.94 -20.62 31.52
C SER A 253 29.22 -19.78 31.40
N GLU A 254 29.36 -19.00 30.33
CA GLU A 254 30.52 -18.12 30.15
C GLU A 254 30.56 -17.01 31.21
N ILE A 255 29.40 -16.43 31.54
CA ILE A 255 29.29 -15.43 32.60
C ILE A 255 29.68 -16.03 33.96
N ASP A 256 29.23 -17.23 34.27
CA ASP A 256 29.55 -17.89 35.54
C ASP A 256 31.04 -18.26 35.62
N ASP A 257 31.65 -18.68 34.51
CA ASP A 257 33.09 -18.91 34.42
C ASP A 257 33.89 -17.63 34.63
N LEU A 258 33.47 -16.52 34.01
CA LEU A 258 34.10 -15.21 34.18
C LEU A 258 33.96 -14.70 35.61
N LYS A 259 32.78 -14.86 36.23
CA LYS A 259 32.57 -14.52 37.65
C LYS A 259 33.50 -15.32 38.56
N ARG A 260 33.65 -16.63 38.33
CA ARG A 260 34.57 -17.49 39.08
C ARG A 260 36.01 -17.01 38.94
N ARG A 261 36.47 -16.73 37.73
CA ARG A 261 37.82 -16.20 37.48
C ARG A 261 38.06 -14.87 38.18
N ILE A 262 37.10 -13.93 38.08
CA ILE A 262 37.18 -12.64 38.76
C ILE A 262 37.27 -12.82 40.28
N GLN A 263 36.49 -13.74 40.86
CA GLN A 263 36.53 -14.00 42.29
C GLN A 263 37.89 -14.55 42.72
N VAL A 264 38.42 -15.55 42.00
CA VAL A 264 39.76 -16.10 42.26
C VAL A 264 40.83 -15.01 42.20
N THR A 265 40.83 -14.17 41.16
CA THR A 265 41.80 -13.07 41.04
C THR A 265 41.65 -12.04 42.16
N LYS A 266 40.42 -11.73 42.61
CA LYS A 266 40.20 -10.84 43.75
C LYS A 266 40.77 -11.41 45.04
N ASP A 267 40.52 -12.70 45.30
CA ASP A 267 41.01 -13.38 46.50
C ASP A 267 42.55 -13.44 46.51
N GLU A 268 43.17 -13.67 45.35
CA GLU A 268 44.63 -13.61 45.17
C GLU A 268 45.19 -12.21 45.48
N ILE A 269 44.57 -11.15 44.97
CA ILE A 269 44.99 -9.76 45.25
C ILE A 269 44.94 -9.47 46.75
N VAL A 270 43.86 -9.86 47.44
CA VAL A 270 43.73 -9.66 48.90
C VAL A 270 44.84 -10.39 49.65
N LYS A 271 45.15 -11.63 49.26
CA LYS A 271 46.24 -12.41 49.86
C LYS A 271 47.62 -11.76 49.68
N TYR A 272 47.90 -11.20 48.50
CA TYR A 272 49.16 -10.49 48.28
C TYR A 272 49.23 -9.20 49.11
N GLN A 273 48.13 -8.46 49.24
CA GLN A 273 48.07 -7.24 50.06
C GLN A 273 48.28 -7.52 51.56
N SER A 274 47.76 -8.64 52.08
CA SER A 274 47.94 -9.01 53.49
C SER A 274 49.36 -9.45 53.85
N ASN A 275 50.16 -9.86 52.87
CA ASN A 275 51.54 -10.33 53.07
C ASN A 275 52.60 -9.22 52.96
N VAL A 276 52.19 -7.98 52.66
CA VAL A 276 53.07 -6.81 52.44
C VAL A 276 53.11 -5.88 53.66
N ILE A 277 52.53 -6.30 54.79
CA ILE A 277 52.60 -5.61 56.10
C ILE A 277 53.32 -6.52 57.09
#